data_AF-A0A2R6NQ77-F1
#
_entry.id   AF-A0A2R6NQ77-F1
#
_cell.length_a   1.000
_cell.length_b   1.000
_cell.length_c   1.000
_cell.angle_alpha   90.00
_cell.angle_beta   90.00
_cell.angle_gamma   90.00
#
_symmetry.space_group_name_H-M   'P 1'
#
loop_
_entity.id
_entity.type
_entity.pdbx_description
1 polymer ?
#
loop_
_entity_poly.entity_id
_entity_poly.type
_entity_poly.pdbx_seq_one_letter_code
_entity_poly.pdbx_strand_id
1 'polypeptide(L)'
;TSSTLPDSTWSPYPNESSFRLGEWYWNDGTCKSQASFKKLVNVITAPDFSTEDIQKTKWDVVDRELVLERDETWDGWEDVDGLGWVESPVTISVPFHKNTAHPGTQYYTLPDNFRHRRLLSALREKVQSADFRHFHTHPYELHWKYGDASDDRVHGELYWSDAFLEAHKSIQAQPSEPGCKLEKVVAGFMFASDATHLTAFGDASLWPLYLAFGNESKYRRSKPSCYAQSHIGYFRKVSGSLSVVPTTV
;
A
#
# COMPACT_ATOMS: atom_id res chain seq x y z
N THR A 1 -38.90 40.60 25.14
CA THR A 1 -37.61 40.73 25.84
C THR A 1 -36.61 39.81 25.15
N SER A 2 -35.92 40.34 24.14
CA SER A 2 -34.91 39.59 23.38
C SER A 2 -33.56 39.79 24.07
N SER A 3 -33.00 38.73 24.66
CA SER A 3 -31.66 38.77 25.24
C SER A 3 -30.62 38.68 24.13
N THR A 4 -30.02 39.81 23.80
CA THR A 4 -28.75 39.87 23.06
C THR A 4 -27.69 39.12 23.86
N LEU A 5 -27.36 37.90 23.45
CA LEU A 5 -26.12 37.25 23.88
C LEU A 5 -24.95 38.12 23.37
N PRO A 6 -23.95 38.41 24.20
CA PRO A 6 -22.76 39.12 23.73
C PRO A 6 -22.13 38.27 22.61
N ASP A 7 -21.76 38.90 21.50
CA ASP A 7 -20.90 38.30 20.47
C ASP A 7 -19.61 37.86 21.17
N SER A 8 -19.56 36.61 21.62
CA SER A 8 -18.35 36.06 22.20
C SER A 8 -17.34 36.02 21.07
N THR A 9 -16.17 36.62 21.27
CA THR A 9 -15.06 36.69 20.30
C THR A 9 -14.72 35.35 19.64
N TRP A 10 -15.07 34.24 20.29
CA TRP A 10 -14.77 32.87 19.88
C TRP A 10 -15.99 32.05 19.46
N SER A 11 -17.17 32.67 19.30
CA SER A 11 -18.41 31.98 18.87
C SER A 11 -18.15 31.20 17.57
N PRO A 12 -18.54 29.91 17.45
CA PRO A 12 -19.45 29.14 18.31
C PRO A 12 -18.80 28.45 19.53
N TYR A 13 -17.51 28.64 19.77
CA TYR A 13 -16.79 27.99 20.87
C TYR A 13 -17.01 28.73 22.20
N PRO A 14 -17.12 28.01 23.34
CA PRO A 14 -17.40 28.61 24.63
C PRO A 14 -16.18 29.33 25.25
N ASN A 15 -14.96 29.02 24.81
CA ASN A 15 -13.72 29.61 25.30
C ASN A 15 -12.59 29.48 24.28
N GLU A 16 -11.50 30.22 24.49
CA GLU A 16 -10.34 30.27 23.61
C GLU A 16 -9.62 28.91 23.49
N SER A 17 -9.53 28.13 24.58
CA SER A 17 -8.90 26.81 24.55
C SER A 17 -9.63 25.84 23.60
N SER A 18 -10.96 25.87 23.64
CA SER A 18 -11.81 25.07 22.75
C SER A 18 -11.68 25.53 21.30
N PHE A 19 -11.58 26.85 21.08
CA PHE A 19 -11.33 27.43 19.77
C PHE A 19 -9.99 26.98 19.19
N ARG A 20 -8.87 27.13 19.92
CA ARG A 20 -7.52 26.74 19.44
C ARG A 20 -7.43 25.25 19.11
N LEU A 21 -8.04 24.40 19.92
CA LEU A 21 -8.07 22.96 19.65
C LEU A 21 -8.95 22.62 18.43
N GLY A 22 -10.07 23.33 18.27
CA GLY A 22 -10.93 23.23 17.09
C GLY A 22 -10.24 23.72 15.81
N GLU A 23 -9.51 24.83 15.89
CA GLU A 23 -8.75 25.42 14.80
C GLU A 23 -7.68 24.43 14.30
N TRP A 24 -6.88 23.85 15.20
CA TRP A 24 -5.93 22.78 14.86
C TRP A 24 -6.61 21.56 14.20
N TYR A 25 -7.79 21.18 14.70
CA TYR A 25 -8.53 20.04 14.15
C TYR A 25 -8.99 20.28 12.71
N TRP A 26 -9.53 21.47 12.42
CA TRP A 26 -10.11 21.81 11.11
C TRP A 26 -9.10 22.30 10.08
N ASN A 27 -8.01 22.96 10.49
CA ASN A 27 -7.09 23.64 9.57
C ASN A 27 -5.80 22.85 9.25
N ASP A 28 -5.27 22.05 10.18
CA ASP A 28 -3.95 21.43 10.00
C ASP A 28 -3.98 20.05 9.31
N GLY A 29 -4.53 19.97 8.09
CA GLY A 29 -4.41 18.79 7.23
C GLY A 29 -5.62 17.85 7.18
N THR A 30 -5.68 17.05 6.12
CA THR A 30 -6.88 16.33 5.65
C THR A 30 -7.14 14.96 6.29
N CYS A 31 -6.29 14.50 7.21
CA CYS A 31 -6.32 13.12 7.74
C CYS A 31 -6.77 12.99 9.22
N LYS A 32 -7.44 14.00 9.80
CA LYS A 32 -7.94 13.91 11.18
C LYS A 32 -9.37 13.38 11.23
N SER A 33 -9.57 12.29 11.97
CA SER A 33 -10.92 11.74 12.21
C SER A 33 -11.54 12.31 13.49
N GLN A 34 -12.87 12.31 13.58
CA GLN A 34 -13.56 12.66 14.84
C GLN A 34 -13.19 11.70 15.98
N ALA A 35 -12.91 10.43 15.67
CA ALA A 35 -12.51 9.43 16.67
C ALA A 35 -11.13 9.74 17.25
N SER A 36 -10.15 10.09 16.41
CA SER A 36 -8.82 10.51 16.85
C SER A 36 -8.86 11.84 17.63
N PHE A 37 -9.74 12.77 17.25
CA PHE A 37 -9.95 14.01 17.99
C PHE A 37 -10.44 13.75 19.42
N LYS A 38 -11.47 12.91 19.59
CA LYS A 38 -11.96 12.52 20.92
C LYS A 38 -10.89 11.82 21.76
N LYS A 39 -10.05 10.98 21.14
CA LYS A 39 -8.90 10.37 21.84
C LYS A 39 -7.92 11.42 22.34
N LEU A 40 -7.58 12.42 21.53
CA LEU A 40 -6.70 13.50 21.95
C LEU A 40 -7.30 14.30 23.12
N VAL A 41 -8.60 14.63 23.05
CA VAL A 41 -9.31 15.30 24.16
C VAL A 41 -9.20 14.49 25.45
N ASN A 42 -9.37 13.17 25.39
CA ASN A 42 -9.21 12.30 26.56
C ASN A 42 -7.77 12.28 27.10
N VAL A 43 -6.75 12.31 26.22
CA VAL A 43 -5.34 12.37 26.65
C VAL A 43 -5.05 13.68 27.38
N ILE A 44 -5.42 14.83 26.81
CA ILE A 44 -5.12 16.14 27.41
C ILE A 44 -5.95 16.46 28.67
N THR A 45 -7.04 15.71 28.90
CA THR A 45 -7.90 15.85 30.08
C THR A 45 -7.66 14.77 31.14
N ALA A 46 -6.71 13.85 30.89
CA ALA A 46 -6.38 12.82 31.85
C ALA A 46 -5.75 13.43 33.11
N PRO A 47 -6.06 12.92 34.32
CA PRO A 47 -5.61 13.51 35.58
C PRO A 47 -4.09 13.43 35.80
N ASP A 48 -3.42 12.54 35.08
CA ASP A 48 -1.97 12.34 35.07
C ASP A 48 -1.27 13.08 33.91
N PHE A 49 -2.03 13.77 33.05
CA PHE A 49 -1.47 14.50 31.93
C PHE A 49 -0.95 15.88 32.36
N SER A 50 0.34 16.12 32.14
CA SER A 50 1.03 17.37 32.47
C SER A 50 1.51 18.07 31.20
N THR A 51 1.02 19.29 30.97
CA THR A 51 1.43 20.10 29.81
C THR A 51 2.89 20.54 29.88
N GLU A 52 3.45 20.68 31.08
CA GLU A 52 4.86 21.03 31.26
C GLU A 52 5.80 19.91 30.82
N ASP A 53 5.42 18.66 31.06
CA ASP A 53 6.25 17.50 30.71
C ASP A 53 6.30 17.33 29.18
N ILE A 54 5.19 17.60 28.50
CA ILE A 54 5.11 17.64 27.04
C ILE A 54 6.01 18.74 26.46
N GLN A 55 6.07 19.92 27.07
CA GLN A 55 6.93 21.02 26.60
C GLN A 55 8.43 20.75 26.82
N LYS A 56 8.77 20.04 27.91
CA LYS A 56 10.15 19.66 28.24
C LYS A 56 10.63 18.45 27.44
N THR A 57 9.71 17.67 26.87
CA THR A 57 10.03 16.50 26.04
C THR A 57 10.71 16.95 24.75
N LYS A 58 11.86 16.34 24.46
CA LYS A 58 12.57 16.54 23.18
C LYS A 58 11.98 15.61 22.13
N TRP A 59 10.86 16.04 21.53
CA TRP A 59 10.10 15.23 20.56
C TRP A 59 10.95 14.73 19.41
N ASP A 60 11.90 15.51 18.93
CA ASP A 60 12.85 15.13 17.87
C ASP A 60 13.77 13.95 18.26
N VAL A 61 14.12 13.84 19.54
CA VAL A 61 14.93 12.75 20.08
C VAL A 61 14.07 11.51 20.28
N VAL A 62 12.90 11.68 20.89
CA VAL A 62 11.96 10.58 21.15
C VAL A 62 11.46 9.98 19.84
N ASP A 63 11.08 10.80 18.86
CA ASP A 63 10.66 10.32 17.55
C ASP A 63 11.78 9.56 16.85
N ARG A 64 13.03 10.04 16.94
CA ARG A 64 14.19 9.33 16.39
C ARG A 64 14.46 8.02 17.12
N GLU A 65 14.28 7.96 18.43
CA GLU A 65 14.49 6.75 19.25
C GLU A 65 13.39 5.72 19.02
N LEU A 66 12.13 6.13 18.89
CA LEU A 66 11.01 5.24 18.53
C LEU A 66 11.15 4.68 17.11
N VAL A 67 11.77 5.44 16.20
CA VAL A 67 12.15 4.95 14.87
C VAL A 67 13.26 3.89 14.96
N LEU A 68 14.21 4.04 15.89
CA LEU A 68 15.34 3.11 16.08
C LEU A 68 15.01 1.87 16.94
N GLU A 69 14.18 1.98 17.99
CA GLU A 69 13.77 0.82 18.82
C GLU A 69 12.88 -0.17 18.06
N ARG A 70 12.17 0.31 17.04
CA ARG A 70 11.48 -0.56 16.07
C ARG A 70 12.45 -1.44 15.28
N ASP A 71 13.72 -1.06 15.19
CA ASP A 71 14.76 -1.70 14.39
C ASP A 71 15.44 -2.87 15.14
N GLU A 72 15.44 -2.87 16.49
CA GLU A 72 16.22 -3.85 17.28
C GLU A 72 15.43 -5.09 17.75
N THR A 73 14.10 -5.04 17.84
CA THR A 73 13.30 -6.12 18.45
C THR A 73 12.66 -7.10 17.46
N TRP A 74 12.88 -6.93 16.16
CA TRP A 74 12.13 -7.68 15.16
C TRP A 74 13.03 -8.06 13.96
N ASP A 75 13.09 -9.36 13.71
CA ASP A 75 13.81 -10.08 12.66
C ASP A 75 14.00 -9.27 11.37
N GLY A 76 15.19 -8.67 11.20
CA GLY A 76 15.98 -8.34 9.98
C GLY A 76 15.31 -8.10 8.62
N TRP A 77 14.03 -7.76 8.56
CA TRP A 77 13.21 -7.76 7.34
C TRP A 77 12.47 -6.43 7.09
N GLU A 78 12.48 -5.48 8.02
CA GLU A 78 11.93 -4.14 7.82
C GLU A 78 13.04 -3.14 7.47
N ASP A 79 12.77 -2.31 6.47
CA ASP A 79 13.68 -1.28 5.97
C ASP A 79 13.52 0.00 6.81
N VAL A 80 14.50 0.91 6.69
CA VAL A 80 14.71 2.16 7.47
C VAL A 80 13.48 3.07 7.64
N ASP A 81 12.45 2.91 6.82
CA ASP A 81 11.21 3.70 6.87
C ASP A 81 10.01 2.99 7.52
N GLY A 82 10.15 1.73 7.97
CA GLY A 82 9.08 0.93 8.57
C GLY A 82 7.91 0.63 7.63
N LEU A 83 8.04 0.97 6.33
CA LEU A 83 7.03 0.82 5.29
C LEU A 83 7.42 -0.27 4.28
N GLY A 84 8.63 -0.81 4.40
CA GLY A 84 9.17 -1.90 3.59
C GLY A 84 9.57 -1.47 2.18
N TRP A 85 10.01 -0.22 2.01
CA TRP A 85 10.59 0.26 0.76
C TRP A 85 12.10 0.03 0.74
N VAL A 86 12.56 -0.58 -0.34
CA VAL A 86 13.96 -0.79 -0.68
C VAL A 86 14.32 -0.07 -1.96
N GLU A 87 15.61 0.15 -2.13
CA GLU A 87 16.22 0.58 -3.38
C GLU A 87 17.16 -0.51 -3.88
N SER A 88 16.95 -0.96 -5.12
CA SER A 88 17.78 -2.02 -5.72
C SER A 88 18.23 -1.64 -7.14
N PRO A 89 19.45 -1.99 -7.57
CA PRO A 89 19.85 -1.84 -8.95
C PRO A 89 19.07 -2.83 -9.82
N VAL A 90 18.51 -2.36 -10.94
CA VAL A 90 17.73 -3.18 -11.88
C VAL A 90 18.33 -3.07 -13.26
N THR A 91 18.55 -4.23 -13.90
CA THR A 91 18.94 -4.35 -15.30
C THR A 91 17.81 -5.00 -16.08
N ILE A 92 17.29 -4.30 -17.08
CA ILE A 92 16.23 -4.80 -17.96
C ILE A 92 16.81 -5.27 -19.29
N SER A 93 16.31 -6.39 -19.80
CA SER A 93 16.60 -6.87 -21.15
C SER A 93 15.61 -6.27 -22.14
N VAL A 94 16.10 -5.49 -23.10
CA VAL A 94 15.30 -4.84 -24.14
C VAL A 94 15.60 -5.48 -25.49
N PRO A 95 14.64 -6.19 -26.12
CA PRO A 95 14.85 -6.78 -27.44
C PRO A 95 14.78 -5.71 -28.53
N PHE A 96 15.84 -5.59 -29.33
CA PHE A 96 15.89 -4.71 -30.49
C PHE A 96 15.70 -5.49 -31.79
N HIS A 97 14.87 -4.94 -32.68
CA HIS A 97 14.58 -5.54 -33.98
C HIS A 97 15.83 -5.56 -34.89
N LYS A 98 15.91 -6.54 -35.80
CA LYS A 98 17.04 -6.73 -36.73
C LYS A 98 17.43 -5.52 -37.60
N ASN A 99 16.52 -4.56 -37.76
CA ASN A 99 16.73 -3.35 -38.58
C ASN A 99 17.21 -2.13 -37.78
N THR A 100 17.42 -2.25 -36.46
CA THR A 100 18.00 -1.16 -35.65
C THR A 100 19.52 -1.18 -35.73
N ALA A 101 20.18 -0.07 -35.40
CA ALA A 101 21.65 0.03 -35.42
C ALA A 101 22.35 -1.05 -34.56
N HIS A 102 21.70 -1.49 -33.48
CA HIS A 102 22.21 -2.53 -32.58
C HIS A 102 21.15 -3.63 -32.39
N PRO A 103 21.00 -4.54 -33.36
CA PRO A 103 19.98 -5.59 -33.30
C PRO A 103 20.30 -6.63 -32.21
N GLY A 104 19.27 -7.30 -31.69
CA GLY A 104 19.41 -8.29 -30.62
C GLY A 104 19.01 -7.77 -29.24
N THR A 105 19.22 -8.58 -28.20
CA THR A 105 18.86 -8.22 -26.82
C THR A 105 19.93 -7.31 -26.22
N GLN A 106 19.53 -6.11 -25.82
CA GLN A 106 20.39 -5.17 -25.12
C GLN A 106 20.02 -5.12 -23.64
N TYR A 107 20.99 -4.90 -22.77
CA TYR A 107 20.77 -4.77 -21.34
C TYR A 107 20.88 -3.30 -20.92
N TYR A 108 19.86 -2.81 -20.22
CA TYR A 108 19.83 -1.46 -19.70
C TYR A 108 19.76 -1.50 -18.18
N THR A 109 20.82 -1.02 -17.54
CA THR A 109 20.84 -0.81 -16.09
C THR A 109 20.30 0.58 -15.80
N LEU A 110 19.34 0.67 -14.89
CA LEU A 110 18.81 1.96 -14.46
C LEU A 110 19.93 2.81 -13.85
N PRO A 111 20.05 4.11 -14.21
CA PRO A 111 21.08 4.99 -13.66
C PRO A 111 20.99 5.15 -12.14
N ASP A 112 19.76 5.17 -11.63
CA ASP A 112 19.45 5.21 -10.21
C ASP A 112 18.84 3.88 -9.78
N ASN A 113 18.94 3.57 -8.49
CA ASN A 113 18.28 2.40 -7.92
C ASN A 113 16.76 2.49 -8.07
N PHE A 114 16.12 1.36 -8.35
CA PHE A 114 14.68 1.23 -8.40
C PHE A 114 14.12 1.19 -6.98
N ARG A 115 13.25 2.14 -6.65
CA ARG A 115 12.54 2.18 -5.37
C ARG A 115 11.26 1.34 -5.42
N HIS A 116 11.18 0.31 -4.59
CA HIS A 116 10.08 -0.65 -4.57
C HIS A 116 9.83 -1.26 -3.20
N ARG A 117 8.69 -1.93 -3.01
CA ARG A 117 8.40 -2.73 -1.82
C ARG A 117 8.70 -4.20 -2.09
N ARG A 118 9.05 -4.95 -1.03
CA ARG A 118 9.16 -6.41 -1.11
C ARG A 118 7.75 -7.02 -1.22
N LEU A 119 7.55 -7.94 -2.17
CA LEU A 119 6.25 -8.57 -2.40
C LEU A 119 5.71 -9.31 -1.17
N LEU A 120 6.60 -9.98 -0.43
CA LEU A 120 6.25 -10.69 0.80
C LEU A 120 5.80 -9.73 1.91
N SER A 121 6.37 -8.51 1.98
CA SER A 121 5.93 -7.50 2.94
C SER A 121 4.51 -7.04 2.64
N ALA A 122 4.18 -6.79 1.37
CA ALA A 122 2.81 -6.45 0.96
C ALA A 122 1.81 -7.60 1.22
N LEU A 123 2.23 -8.86 1.03
CA LEU A 123 1.41 -10.01 1.36
C LEU A 123 1.17 -10.15 2.87
N ARG A 124 2.22 -9.99 3.68
CA ARG A 124 2.12 -10.03 5.15
C ARG A 124 1.15 -8.96 5.66
N GLU A 125 1.28 -7.73 5.17
CA GLU A 125 0.35 -6.62 5.48
C GLU A 125 -1.09 -7.02 5.15
N LYS A 126 -1.32 -7.61 3.97
CA LYS A 126 -2.66 -8.07 3.57
C LYS A 126 -3.21 -9.15 4.50
N VAL A 127 -2.40 -10.15 4.85
CA VAL A 127 -2.80 -11.25 5.73
C VAL A 127 -3.11 -10.79 7.15
N GLN A 128 -2.37 -9.79 7.65
CA GLN A 128 -2.59 -9.20 8.97
C GLN A 128 -3.73 -8.18 9.00
N SER A 129 -4.20 -7.70 7.83
CA SER A 129 -5.26 -6.71 7.73
C SER A 129 -6.64 -7.29 8.05
N ALA A 130 -7.55 -6.44 8.56
CA ALA A 130 -8.96 -6.80 8.74
C ALA A 130 -9.66 -7.15 7.41
N ASP A 131 -9.12 -6.71 6.27
CA ASP A 131 -9.64 -7.03 4.95
C ASP A 131 -9.31 -8.45 4.47
N PHE A 132 -8.50 -9.21 5.21
CA PHE A 132 -8.22 -10.62 4.90
C PHE A 132 -9.48 -11.48 4.87
N ARG A 133 -10.55 -11.10 5.58
CA ARG A 133 -11.86 -11.77 5.50
C ARG A 133 -12.48 -11.81 4.09
N HIS A 134 -12.01 -10.97 3.18
CA HIS A 134 -12.45 -10.91 1.78
C HIS A 134 -11.46 -11.57 0.81
N PHE A 135 -10.40 -12.18 1.35
CA PHE A 135 -9.37 -12.86 0.60
C PHE A 135 -9.77 -14.33 0.44
N HIS A 136 -10.01 -14.76 -0.80
CA HIS A 136 -10.37 -16.15 -1.10
C HIS A 136 -9.11 -17.04 -1.05
N THR A 137 -9.00 -17.86 0.01
CA THR A 137 -7.88 -18.80 0.20
C THR A 137 -8.06 -20.10 -0.59
N HIS A 138 -9.30 -20.57 -0.73
CA HIS A 138 -9.64 -21.77 -1.48
C HIS A 138 -10.28 -21.41 -2.82
N PRO A 139 -9.78 -21.98 -3.92
CA PRO A 139 -10.45 -21.85 -5.19
C PRO A 139 -11.65 -22.79 -5.28
N TYR A 140 -12.55 -22.47 -6.20
CA TYR A 140 -13.72 -23.26 -6.54
C TYR A 140 -14.08 -23.00 -8.00
N GLU A 141 -14.95 -23.83 -8.57
CA GLU A 141 -15.59 -23.51 -9.84
C GLU A 141 -16.96 -22.92 -9.55
N LEU A 142 -17.28 -21.81 -10.20
CA LEU A 142 -18.64 -21.29 -10.20
C LEU A 142 -19.35 -21.79 -11.46
N HIS A 143 -20.52 -22.37 -11.28
CA HIS A 143 -21.37 -22.85 -12.36
C HIS A 143 -22.74 -22.18 -12.28
N TRP A 144 -23.31 -21.88 -13.45
CA TRP A 144 -24.63 -21.29 -13.59
C TRP A 144 -25.54 -22.26 -14.33
N LYS A 145 -26.71 -22.50 -13.75
CA LYS A 145 -27.75 -23.34 -14.33
C LYS A 145 -29.11 -22.66 -14.25
N TYR A 146 -29.82 -22.63 -15.37
CA TYR A 146 -31.18 -22.10 -15.44
C TYR A 146 -32.19 -23.22 -15.76
N GLY A 147 -32.99 -23.62 -14.78
CA GLY A 147 -33.94 -24.74 -14.94
C GLY A 147 -33.22 -26.03 -15.34
N ASP A 148 -33.71 -26.68 -16.40
CA ASP A 148 -33.12 -27.89 -16.98
C ASP A 148 -32.06 -27.61 -18.06
N ALA A 149 -31.60 -26.35 -18.19
CA ALA A 149 -30.53 -26.00 -19.13
C ALA A 149 -29.18 -26.65 -18.76
N SER A 150 -28.21 -26.53 -19.69
CA SER A 150 -26.83 -26.94 -19.46
C SER A 150 -26.23 -26.24 -18.24
N ASP A 151 -25.34 -26.96 -17.57
CA ASP A 151 -24.54 -26.43 -16.47
C ASP A 151 -23.33 -25.71 -17.07
N ASP A 152 -23.35 -24.37 -17.07
CA ASP A 152 -22.34 -23.55 -17.74
C ASP A 152 -21.38 -22.96 -16.72
N ARG A 153 -20.08 -23.17 -16.95
CA ARG A 153 -19.04 -22.62 -16.08
C ARG A 153 -18.93 -21.10 -16.22
N VAL A 154 -18.93 -20.42 -15.09
CA VAL A 154 -18.79 -18.96 -15.00
C VAL A 154 -17.31 -18.58 -14.89
N HIS A 155 -16.87 -17.68 -15.77
CA HIS A 155 -15.52 -17.12 -15.78
C HIS A 155 -15.55 -15.65 -15.35
N GLY A 156 -14.57 -15.19 -14.55
CA GLY A 156 -14.57 -13.78 -14.16
C GLY A 156 -13.67 -13.33 -13.00
N GLU A 157 -13.15 -14.25 -12.18
CA GLU A 157 -12.26 -13.99 -11.06
C GLU A 157 -11.05 -14.91 -11.15
N LEU A 158 -9.92 -14.48 -10.61
CA LEU A 158 -8.69 -15.26 -10.69
C LEU A 158 -8.79 -16.52 -9.82
N TYR A 159 -9.32 -16.41 -8.60
CA TYR A 159 -9.41 -17.53 -7.65
C TYR A 159 -10.38 -18.64 -8.06
N TRP A 160 -11.16 -18.49 -9.13
CA TRP A 160 -11.95 -19.60 -9.72
C TRP A 160 -11.55 -19.94 -11.16
N SER A 161 -10.42 -19.40 -11.61
CA SER A 161 -9.85 -19.71 -12.92
C SER A 161 -9.15 -21.07 -12.91
N ASP A 162 -9.02 -21.69 -14.08
CA ASP A 162 -8.26 -22.94 -14.24
C ASP A 162 -6.83 -22.82 -13.74
N ALA A 163 -6.14 -21.73 -14.10
CA ALA A 163 -4.77 -21.50 -13.68
C ALA A 163 -4.62 -21.50 -12.15
N PHE A 164 -5.60 -20.95 -11.43
CA PHE A 164 -5.56 -20.90 -9.97
C PHE A 164 -5.96 -22.22 -9.32
N LEU A 165 -6.94 -22.93 -9.88
CA LEU A 165 -7.31 -24.28 -9.47
C LEU A 165 -6.11 -25.25 -9.62
N GLU A 166 -5.42 -25.20 -10.75
CA GLU A 166 -4.23 -26.01 -11.00
C GLU A 166 -3.06 -25.62 -10.11
N ALA A 167 -2.82 -24.31 -9.90
CA ALA A 167 -1.80 -23.85 -8.94
C ALA A 167 -2.09 -24.34 -7.52
N HIS A 168 -3.36 -24.32 -7.09
CA HIS A 168 -3.77 -24.83 -5.79
C HIS A 168 -3.54 -26.33 -5.67
N LYS A 169 -3.95 -27.14 -6.66
CA LYS A 169 -3.69 -28.58 -6.69
C LYS A 169 -2.20 -28.89 -6.63
N SER A 170 -1.39 -28.18 -7.42
CA SER A 170 0.06 -28.33 -7.45
C SER A 170 0.70 -28.07 -6.09
N ILE A 171 0.32 -26.95 -5.45
CA ILE A 171 0.80 -26.61 -4.11
C ILE A 171 0.33 -27.63 -3.07
N GLN A 172 -0.90 -28.13 -3.13
CA GLN A 172 -1.37 -29.17 -2.20
C GLN A 172 -0.60 -30.49 -2.35
N ALA A 173 -0.18 -30.86 -3.55
CA ALA A 173 0.56 -32.09 -3.82
C ALA A 173 2.02 -32.07 -3.30
N GLN A 174 2.59 -30.89 -3.03
CA GLN A 174 3.95 -30.76 -2.49
C GLN A 174 4.03 -31.25 -1.03
N PRO A 175 5.18 -31.77 -0.56
CA PRO A 175 5.36 -32.06 0.87
C PRO A 175 5.19 -30.77 1.69
N SER A 176 4.60 -30.89 2.88
CA SER A 176 4.55 -29.76 3.81
C SER A 176 5.95 -29.41 4.32
N GLU A 177 6.16 -28.13 4.60
CA GLU A 177 7.40 -27.67 5.24
C GLU A 177 7.65 -28.40 6.57
N PRO A 178 8.91 -28.79 6.88
CA PRO A 178 9.22 -29.50 8.12
C PRO A 178 8.69 -28.78 9.37
N GLY A 179 7.87 -29.46 10.15
CA GLY A 179 7.27 -28.91 11.37
C GLY A 179 6.07 -27.98 11.17
N CYS A 180 5.71 -27.65 9.92
CA CYS A 180 4.55 -26.83 9.61
C CYS A 180 3.29 -27.68 9.44
N LYS A 181 2.23 -27.34 10.19
CA LYS A 181 0.90 -27.99 10.09
C LYS A 181 -0.17 -27.07 9.49
N LEU A 182 0.24 -25.89 9.02
CA LEU A 182 -0.67 -24.90 8.44
C LEU A 182 -1.07 -25.33 7.03
N GLU A 183 -2.24 -24.88 6.59
CA GLU A 183 -2.67 -25.06 5.21
C GLU A 183 -1.76 -24.29 4.24
N LYS A 184 -1.59 -24.86 3.05
CA LYS A 184 -0.90 -24.18 1.96
C LYS A 184 -1.92 -23.41 1.14
N VAL A 185 -1.68 -22.12 0.93
CA VAL A 185 -2.60 -21.23 0.22
C VAL A 185 -1.87 -20.57 -0.94
N VAL A 186 -2.57 -20.39 -2.06
CA VAL A 186 -2.06 -19.66 -3.22
C VAL A 186 -2.44 -18.19 -3.08
N ALA A 187 -1.47 -17.30 -3.22
CA ALA A 187 -1.69 -15.86 -3.31
C ALA A 187 -1.40 -15.39 -4.74
N GLY A 188 -2.41 -14.84 -5.41
CA GLY A 188 -2.28 -14.27 -6.75
C GLY A 188 -1.89 -12.81 -6.69
N PHE A 189 -0.76 -12.44 -7.30
CA PHE A 189 -0.28 -11.07 -7.42
C PHE A 189 -0.69 -10.50 -8.77
N MET A 190 -1.43 -9.39 -8.78
CA MET A 190 -1.84 -8.68 -9.99
C MET A 190 -1.19 -7.31 -10.03
N PHE A 191 -0.32 -7.09 -11.01
CA PHE A 191 0.41 -5.84 -11.18
C PHE A 191 -0.26 -4.95 -12.22
N ALA A 192 -0.28 -3.65 -11.96
CA ALA A 192 -0.71 -2.63 -12.92
C ALA A 192 0.19 -1.41 -12.80
N SER A 193 0.26 -0.61 -13.87
CA SER A 193 0.93 0.69 -13.86
C SER A 193 0.22 1.62 -14.81
N ASP A 194 0.12 2.90 -14.44
CA ASP A 194 -0.42 3.96 -15.26
C ASP A 194 0.44 5.23 -15.16
N ALA A 195 0.21 6.19 -16.05
CA ALA A 195 0.83 7.50 -15.97
C ALA A 195 0.02 8.38 -15.02
N THR A 196 0.65 8.86 -13.94
CA THR A 196 0.02 9.73 -12.95
C THR A 196 0.60 11.15 -13.05
N HIS A 197 -0.27 12.15 -13.21
CA HIS A 197 0.10 13.55 -13.08
C HIS A 197 0.19 13.92 -11.59
N LEU A 198 1.36 14.37 -11.15
CA LEU A 198 1.60 14.68 -9.72
C LEU A 198 1.07 16.05 -9.31
N THR A 199 0.90 16.97 -10.26
CA THR A 199 0.51 18.35 -9.97
C THR A 199 -0.60 18.81 -10.92
N ALA A 200 -1.50 19.66 -10.43
CA ALA A 200 -2.53 20.30 -11.25
C ALA A 200 -1.95 21.28 -12.28
N PHE A 201 -0.75 21.81 -11.99
CA PHE A 201 0.04 22.66 -12.87
C PHE A 201 1.50 22.18 -12.84
N GLY A 202 2.07 21.90 -14.01
CA GLY A 202 3.43 21.37 -14.16
C GLY A 202 3.48 20.11 -15.03
N ASP A 203 4.70 19.67 -15.35
CA ASP A 203 5.00 18.51 -16.19
C ASP A 203 5.52 17.30 -15.38
N ALA A 204 5.48 17.41 -14.04
CA ALA A 204 5.87 16.35 -13.13
C ALA A 204 4.95 15.13 -13.28
N SER A 205 5.52 14.05 -13.80
CA SER A 205 4.84 12.78 -14.07
C SER A 205 5.51 11.65 -13.31
N LEU A 206 4.70 10.71 -12.82
CA LEU A 206 5.16 9.49 -12.14
C LEU A 206 4.43 8.28 -12.70
N TRP A 207 5.10 7.14 -12.70
CA TRP A 207 4.49 5.87 -13.09
C TRP A 207 4.53 4.92 -11.90
N PRO A 208 3.52 4.93 -11.03
CA PRO A 208 3.42 3.98 -9.93
C PRO A 208 3.22 2.55 -10.44
N LEU A 209 3.76 1.61 -9.68
CA LEU A 209 3.46 0.19 -9.78
C LEU A 209 2.48 -0.17 -8.67
N TYR A 210 1.29 -0.59 -9.04
CA TYR A 210 0.26 -1.06 -8.14
C TYR A 210 0.29 -2.57 -8.03
N LEU A 211 0.04 -3.07 -6.83
CA LEU A 211 -0.27 -4.46 -6.56
C LEU A 211 -1.71 -4.58 -6.07
N ALA A 212 -2.46 -5.48 -6.68
CA ALA A 212 -3.73 -5.98 -6.15
C ALA A 212 -3.63 -7.50 -5.97
N PHE A 213 -4.39 -8.05 -5.03
CA PHE A 213 -4.47 -9.49 -4.87
C PHE A 213 -5.59 -10.07 -5.74
N GLY A 214 -5.24 -11.07 -6.55
CA GLY A 214 -6.19 -11.82 -7.36
C GLY A 214 -7.16 -12.67 -6.54
N ASN A 215 -6.86 -12.87 -5.26
CA ASN A 215 -7.72 -13.52 -4.27
C ASN A 215 -8.90 -12.66 -3.80
N GLU A 216 -8.92 -11.36 -4.08
CA GLU A 216 -10.11 -10.53 -3.82
C GLU A 216 -11.04 -10.53 -5.04
N SER A 217 -12.30 -10.14 -4.86
CA SER A 217 -13.17 -9.94 -6.03
C SER A 217 -12.75 -8.72 -6.84
N LYS A 218 -12.98 -8.75 -8.15
CA LYS A 218 -12.78 -7.57 -9.02
C LYS A 218 -13.63 -6.39 -8.57
N TYR A 219 -14.82 -6.64 -8.02
CA TYR A 219 -15.70 -5.58 -7.51
C TYR A 219 -15.09 -4.81 -6.34
N ARG A 220 -14.35 -5.49 -5.46
CA ARG A 220 -13.61 -4.82 -4.38
C ARG A 220 -12.39 -4.09 -4.92
N ARG A 221 -11.62 -4.72 -5.81
CA ARG A 221 -10.46 -4.09 -6.46
C ARG A 221 -10.84 -2.80 -7.20
N SER A 222 -12.01 -2.78 -7.85
CA SER A 222 -12.51 -1.62 -8.59
C SER A 222 -13.20 -0.56 -7.72
N LYS A 223 -13.27 -0.74 -6.40
CA LYS A 223 -13.91 0.20 -5.47
C LYS A 223 -12.84 0.93 -4.65
N PRO A 224 -12.54 2.22 -4.91
CA PRO A 224 -11.47 2.94 -4.22
C PRO A 224 -11.59 2.96 -2.69
N SER A 225 -12.81 2.99 -2.16
CA SER A 225 -13.06 2.95 -0.71
C SER A 225 -12.76 1.61 -0.04
N CYS A 226 -12.46 0.57 -0.81
CA CYS A 226 -12.01 -0.71 -0.28
C CYS A 226 -10.48 -0.80 -0.14
N TYR A 227 -9.71 0.18 -0.64
CA TYR A 227 -8.25 0.22 -0.55
C TYR A 227 -7.56 -1.10 -0.92
N ALA A 228 -8.12 -1.83 -1.90
CA ALA A 228 -7.70 -3.18 -2.28
C ALA A 228 -6.47 -3.20 -3.23
N GLN A 229 -5.78 -2.07 -3.34
CA GLN A 229 -4.57 -1.90 -4.13
C GLN A 229 -3.53 -1.13 -3.32
N SER A 230 -2.27 -1.53 -3.44
CA SER A 230 -1.15 -0.90 -2.75
C SER A 230 -0.10 -0.46 -3.77
N HIS A 231 0.55 0.68 -3.54
CA HIS A 231 1.76 1.03 -4.28
C HIS A 231 2.90 0.13 -3.83
N ILE A 232 3.64 -0.41 -4.79
CA ILE A 232 4.79 -1.29 -4.53
C ILE A 232 6.03 -0.89 -5.33
N GLY A 233 5.97 0.18 -6.12
CA GLY A 233 7.09 0.63 -6.93
C GLY A 233 6.81 1.96 -7.59
N TYR A 234 7.87 2.65 -7.99
CA TYR A 234 7.77 3.90 -8.72
C TYR A 234 8.76 3.89 -9.89
N PHE A 235 8.22 3.84 -11.11
CA PHE A 235 9.02 3.97 -12.31
C PHE A 235 9.29 5.44 -12.59
N ARG A 236 10.57 5.76 -12.85
CA ARG A 236 10.98 7.09 -13.26
C ARG A 236 10.87 7.21 -14.77
N LYS A 237 10.56 8.42 -15.23
CA LYS A 237 10.64 8.76 -16.66
C LYS A 237 12.09 8.60 -17.12
N VAL A 238 12.29 7.83 -18.18
CA VAL A 238 13.60 7.73 -18.83
C VAL A 238 13.94 9.11 -19.41
N SER A 239 14.98 9.77 -18.90
CA SER A 239 15.55 10.95 -19.52
C SER A 239 16.17 10.55 -20.85
N GLY A 240 16.00 11.39 -21.89
CA GLY A 240 16.02 11.03 -23.32
C GLY A 240 17.30 10.47 -23.97
N SER A 241 18.15 9.73 -23.26
CA SER A 241 19.26 8.98 -23.86
C SER A 241 19.46 7.65 -23.13
N LEU A 242 18.87 6.58 -23.67
CA LEU A 242 19.32 5.22 -23.37
C LEU A 242 20.71 5.05 -24.00
N SER A 243 21.77 5.45 -23.30
CA SER A 243 23.13 5.14 -23.71
C SER A 243 23.33 3.63 -23.56
N VAL A 244 23.29 2.90 -24.68
CA VAL A 244 23.71 1.50 -24.75
C VAL A 244 25.17 1.47 -24.31
N VAL A 245 25.45 0.89 -23.15
CA VAL A 245 26.83 0.63 -22.74
C VAL A 245 27.29 -0.58 -23.56
N PRO A 246 28.27 -0.43 -24.47
CA PRO A 246 28.80 -1.57 -25.19
C PRO A 246 29.43 -2.52 -24.17
N THR A 247 28.95 -3.75 -24.11
CA THR A 247 29.63 -4.80 -23.36
C THR A 247 30.91 -5.12 -24.11
N THR A 248 32.05 -4.60 -23.67
CA THR A 248 33.35 -5.05 -24.13
C THR A 248 33.56 -6.48 -23.61
N VAL A 249 33.67 -7.44 -24.52
CA VAL A 249 34.10 -8.82 -24.24
C VAL A 249 35.59 -8.83 -23.97
#